data_AF-A0AAV0VW32-F1
#
_entry.id   AF-A0AAV0VW32-F1
#
_cell.length_a   1.000
_cell.length_b   1.000
_cell.length_c   1.000
_cell.angle_alpha   90.00
_cell.angle_beta   90.00
_cell.angle_gamma   90.00
#
_symmetry.space_group_name_H-M   'P 1'
#
loop_
_entity.id
_entity.type
_entity.pdbx_description
1 polymer ?
#
loop_
_entity_poly.entity_id
_entity_poly.type
_entity_poly.pdbx_seq_one_letter_code
_entity_poly.pdbx_strand_id
1 'polypeptide(L)'
;MDFIVDVTVIFSSYFFLQQLEYRFQTLNDSWEYLLPGFLSVPEELTHSITRITLDNIRLFHAELSDLLRIFSVGFGKMLLGFFVFSFINMILSFYYSIVPNNNVLREFNFDSYLVEFIPYLLNLQNVIWTLSIIIAASRVHEKKRKMISYLRLIKISNLSANLKTQVKFFMNQISAFESSELTACGIFNINLNLVVSILILLVTGLITIIQMKEHPVLLQSKENLKKFIQSLTTEKLNNI
;
A
#
# COMPACT_ATOMS: atom_id res chain seq x y z
N MET A 1 17.99 -12.69 8.37
CA MET A 1 17.97 -11.22 8.24
C MET A 1 16.72 -10.75 7.50
N ASP A 2 16.32 -11.45 6.44
CA ASP A 2 15.23 -11.05 5.53
C ASP A 2 13.90 -10.77 6.25
N PHE A 3 13.48 -11.62 7.20
CA PHE A 3 12.27 -11.39 8.00
C PHE A 3 12.30 -10.06 8.78
N ILE A 4 13.46 -9.68 9.33
CA ILE A 4 13.60 -8.42 10.10
C ILE A 4 13.50 -7.22 9.15
N VAL A 5 14.07 -7.34 7.95
CA VAL A 5 13.99 -6.29 6.92
C VAL A 5 12.55 -6.12 6.45
N ASP A 6 11.86 -7.21 6.11
CA ASP A 6 10.46 -7.16 5.66
C ASP A 6 9.55 -6.57 6.73
N VAL A 7 9.67 -7.04 7.97
CA VAL A 7 8.93 -6.48 9.11
C VAL A 7 9.23 -5.00 9.28
N THR A 8 10.51 -4.59 9.23
CA THR A 8 10.88 -3.18 9.38
C THR A 8 10.28 -2.32 8.26
N VAL A 9 10.37 -2.78 7.00
CA VAL A 9 9.79 -2.06 5.86
C VAL A 9 8.29 -1.90 6.02
N ILE A 10 7.58 -2.95 6.44
CA ILE A 10 6.13 -2.93 6.62
C ILE A 10 5.74 -1.97 7.75
N PHE A 11 6.34 -2.13 8.93
CA PHE A 11 6.01 -1.30 10.08
C PHE A 11 6.38 0.17 9.85
N SER A 12 7.56 0.45 9.29
CA SER A 12 7.97 1.83 8.97
C SER A 12 7.07 2.45 7.91
N SER A 13 6.73 1.72 6.85
CA SER A 13 5.85 2.21 5.78
C SER A 13 4.44 2.46 6.30
N TYR A 14 3.86 1.49 7.00
CA TYR A 14 2.52 1.59 7.55
C TYR A 14 2.43 2.74 8.58
N PHE A 15 3.36 2.81 9.52
CA PHE A 15 3.39 3.88 10.52
C PHE A 15 3.52 5.26 9.87
N PHE A 16 4.42 5.41 8.89
CA PHE A 16 4.59 6.67 8.18
C PHE A 16 3.32 7.09 7.43
N LEU A 17 2.68 6.16 6.72
CA LEU A 17 1.43 6.42 6.02
C LEU A 17 0.30 6.78 6.98
N GLN A 18 0.20 6.10 8.12
CA GLN A 18 -0.81 6.43 9.15
C GLN A 18 -0.58 7.82 9.74
N GLN A 19 0.67 8.21 9.97
CA GLN A 19 1.00 9.56 10.43
C GLN A 19 0.65 10.63 9.39
N LEU A 20 0.92 10.37 8.10
CA LEU A 20 0.49 11.26 7.03
C LEU A 20 -1.04 11.35 6.93
N GLU A 21 -1.75 10.23 7.04
CA GLU A 21 -3.21 10.20 7.03
C GLU A 21 -3.77 11.09 8.13
N TYR A 22 -3.27 10.93 9.36
CA TYR A 22 -3.70 11.74 10.49
C TYR A 22 -3.46 13.23 10.26
N ARG A 23 -2.28 13.61 9.75
CA ARG A 23 -1.96 15.02 9.47
C ARG A 23 -2.82 15.62 8.36
N PHE A 24 -3.07 14.88 7.29
CA PHE A 24 -4.01 15.31 6.24
C PHE A 24 -5.44 15.42 6.78
N GLN A 25 -5.86 14.51 7.68
CA GLN A 25 -7.15 14.58 8.33
C GLN A 25 -7.26 15.83 9.23
N THR A 26 -6.27 16.12 10.06
CA THR A 26 -6.23 17.35 10.88
C THR A 26 -6.31 18.61 10.01
N LEU A 27 -5.65 18.60 8.86
CA LEU A 27 -5.71 19.71 7.91
C LEU A 27 -7.12 19.87 7.31
N ASN A 28 -7.77 18.76 6.97
CA ASN A 28 -9.15 18.76 6.49
C ASN A 28 -10.14 19.26 7.56
N ASP A 29 -9.98 18.83 8.81
CA ASP A 29 -10.82 19.26 9.92
C ASP A 29 -10.64 20.76 10.21
N SER A 30 -9.40 21.25 10.13
CA SER A 30 -9.08 22.67 10.24
C SER A 30 -9.73 23.49 9.13
N TRP A 31 -9.77 22.95 7.91
CA TRP A 31 -10.44 23.59 6.79
C TRP A 31 -11.96 23.66 6.97
N GLU A 32 -12.57 22.56 7.42
CA GLU A 32 -14.01 22.47 7.66
C GLU A 32 -14.46 23.49 8.72
N TYR A 33 -13.63 23.73 9.75
CA TYR A 33 -13.88 24.78 10.74
C TYR A 33 -13.79 26.20 10.17
N LEU A 34 -12.93 26.45 9.18
CA LEU A 34 -12.76 27.76 8.57
C LEU A 34 -13.84 28.08 7.52
N LEU A 35 -14.42 27.07 6.88
CA LEU A 35 -15.39 27.23 5.79
C LEU A 35 -16.59 28.14 6.16
N PRO A 36 -17.22 28.04 7.34
CA PRO A 36 -18.29 28.94 7.76
C PRO A 36 -17.82 30.39 7.95
N GLY A 37 -16.58 30.60 8.40
CA GLY A 37 -16.00 31.94 8.63
C GLY A 37 -15.77 32.74 7.35
N PHE A 38 -15.61 32.07 6.21
CA PHE A 38 -15.54 32.72 4.89
C PHE A 38 -16.89 33.27 4.40
N LEU A 39 -18.01 32.80 4.95
CA LEU A 39 -19.35 33.11 4.45
C LEU A 39 -20.09 34.19 5.27
N SER A 40 -19.64 34.51 6.48
CA SER A 40 -20.48 35.20 7.47
C SER A 40 -19.97 36.54 8.04
N VAL A 41 -18.80 37.09 7.65
CA VAL A 41 -18.25 38.24 8.40
C VAL A 41 -17.79 39.42 7.53
N PRO A 42 -18.32 40.64 7.76
CA PRO A 42 -17.79 41.89 7.26
C PRO A 42 -16.94 42.58 8.35
N GLU A 43 -15.71 42.11 8.62
CA GLU A 43 -14.78 42.81 9.50
C GLU A 43 -13.32 42.61 9.06
N GLU A 44 -12.55 43.71 8.95
CA GLU A 44 -11.18 43.73 8.40
C GLU A 44 -10.18 42.91 9.23
N LEU A 45 -10.36 42.82 10.55
CA LEU A 45 -9.48 42.05 11.44
C LEU A 45 -9.63 40.54 11.20
N THR A 46 -10.87 40.07 11.08
CA THR A 46 -11.22 38.67 10.81
C THR A 46 -10.71 38.24 9.43
N HIS A 47 -10.68 39.15 8.46
CA HIS A 47 -10.09 38.90 7.13
C HIS A 47 -8.58 38.66 7.18
N SER A 48 -7.83 39.39 8.01
CA SER A 48 -6.37 39.21 8.14
C SER A 48 -6.00 37.86 8.77
N ILE A 49 -6.73 37.43 9.81
CA ILE A 49 -6.52 36.17 10.51
C ILE A 49 -6.90 35.01 9.59
N THR A 50 -8.06 35.10 8.93
CA THR A 50 -8.53 34.09 7.96
C THR A 50 -7.53 33.92 6.81
N ARG A 51 -6.94 35.03 6.35
CA ARG A 51 -5.89 35.05 5.31
C ARG A 51 -4.64 34.29 5.76
N ILE A 52 -4.14 34.56 6.97
CA ILE A 52 -2.94 33.91 7.52
C ILE A 52 -3.22 32.41 7.69
N THR A 53 -4.39 32.04 8.22
CA THR A 53 -4.75 30.63 8.41
C THR A 53 -4.90 29.89 7.07
N LEU A 54 -5.50 30.51 6.06
CA LEU A 54 -5.58 29.95 4.70
C LEU A 54 -4.19 29.71 4.10
N ASP A 55 -3.27 30.66 4.27
CA ASP A 55 -1.90 30.55 3.77
C ASP A 55 -1.12 29.43 4.48
N ASN A 56 -1.32 29.31 5.80
CA ASN A 56 -0.75 28.22 6.59
C ASN A 56 -1.29 26.85 6.16
N ILE A 57 -2.61 26.72 5.94
CA ILE A 57 -3.20 25.46 5.46
C ILE A 57 -2.62 25.08 4.10
N ARG A 58 -2.49 26.06 3.20
CA ARG A 58 -1.87 25.85 1.89
C ARG A 58 -0.44 25.34 2.03
N LEU A 59 0.36 25.98 2.89
CA LEU A 59 1.76 25.59 3.14
C LEU A 59 1.83 24.17 3.71
N PHE A 60 1.03 23.84 4.73
CA PHE A 60 0.98 22.50 5.30
C PHE A 60 0.54 21.44 4.27
N HIS A 61 -0.44 21.74 3.41
CA HIS A 61 -0.83 20.84 2.33
C HIS A 61 0.35 20.54 1.39
N ALA A 62 1.13 21.57 1.04
CA ALA A 62 2.30 21.44 0.19
C ALA A 62 3.39 20.59 0.85
N GLU A 63 3.74 20.89 2.10
CA GLU A 63 4.73 20.14 2.88
C GLU A 63 4.33 18.67 3.04
N LEU A 64 3.07 18.38 3.38
CA LEU A 64 2.57 17.01 3.49
C LEU A 64 2.59 16.28 2.14
N SER A 65 2.25 16.97 1.06
CA SER A 65 2.33 16.41 -0.30
C SER A 65 3.78 16.12 -0.71
N ASP A 66 4.72 16.97 -0.31
CA ASP A 66 6.14 16.76 -0.55
C ASP A 66 6.72 15.64 0.31
N LEU A 67 6.31 15.53 1.57
CA LEU A 67 6.67 14.39 2.43
C LEU A 67 6.19 13.07 1.83
N LEU A 68 4.95 13.03 1.32
CA LEU A 68 4.42 11.86 0.62
C LEU A 68 5.25 11.52 -0.63
N ARG A 69 5.67 12.54 -1.40
CA ARG A 69 6.53 12.36 -2.57
C ARG A 69 7.91 11.83 -2.20
N ILE A 70 8.55 12.40 -1.19
CA ILE A 70 9.87 11.96 -0.69
C ILE A 70 9.79 10.50 -0.23
N PHE A 71 8.75 10.14 0.51
CA PHE A 71 8.52 8.77 0.93
C PHE A 71 8.31 7.84 -0.26
N SER A 72 7.48 8.21 -1.24
CA SER A 72 7.24 7.39 -2.43
C SER A 72 8.53 7.15 -3.22
N VAL A 73 9.42 8.13 -3.34
CA VAL A 73 10.71 7.97 -4.02
C VAL A 73 11.69 7.15 -3.17
N GLY A 74 11.76 7.40 -1.86
CA GLY A 74 12.70 6.73 -0.95
C GLY A 74 12.34 5.26 -0.69
N PHE A 75 11.09 4.99 -0.33
CA PHE A 75 10.60 3.64 -0.04
C PHE A 75 10.07 2.90 -1.26
N GLY A 76 9.88 3.57 -2.40
CA GLY A 76 9.26 2.98 -3.59
C GLY A 76 9.93 1.70 -4.08
N LYS A 77 11.27 1.61 -4.04
CA LYS A 77 12.01 0.40 -4.41
C LYS A 77 11.81 -0.75 -3.41
N MET A 78 11.80 -0.45 -2.12
CA MET A 78 11.56 -1.45 -1.08
C MET A 78 10.13 -1.97 -1.15
N LEU A 79 9.16 -1.07 -1.33
CA LEU A 79 7.75 -1.42 -1.50
C LEU A 79 7.54 -2.26 -2.76
N LEU A 80 8.19 -1.91 -3.88
CA LEU A 80 8.16 -2.72 -5.10
C LEU A 80 8.66 -4.15 -4.83
N GLY A 81 9.84 -4.28 -4.22
CA GLY A 81 10.41 -5.58 -3.86
C GLY A 81 9.44 -6.36 -2.98
N PHE A 82 8.95 -5.73 -1.91
CA PHE A 82 7.97 -6.30 -0.99
C PHE A 82 6.75 -6.85 -1.75
N PHE A 83 6.07 -6.03 -2.56
CA PHE A 83 4.87 -6.47 -3.30
C PHE A 83 5.16 -7.63 -4.26
N VAL A 84 6.28 -7.59 -5.00
CA VAL A 84 6.66 -8.63 -5.96
C VAL A 84 7.00 -9.93 -5.24
N PHE A 85 7.81 -9.89 -4.18
CA PHE A 85 8.18 -11.09 -3.43
C PHE A 85 6.99 -11.67 -2.66
N SER A 86 6.14 -10.83 -2.07
CA SER A 86 4.88 -11.29 -1.46
C SER A 86 3.98 -11.97 -2.48
N PHE A 87 3.87 -11.42 -3.70
CA PHE A 87 3.09 -12.05 -4.77
C PHE A 87 3.65 -13.40 -5.19
N ILE A 88 4.97 -13.50 -5.44
CA ILE A 88 5.62 -14.76 -5.78
C ILE A 88 5.41 -15.80 -4.66
N ASN A 89 5.57 -15.40 -3.39
CA ASN A 89 5.36 -16.28 -2.24
C ASN A 89 3.92 -16.81 -2.17
N MET A 90 2.91 -15.99 -2.49
CA MET A 90 1.52 -16.43 -2.56
C MET A 90 1.30 -17.46 -3.67
N ILE A 91 1.85 -17.22 -4.87
CA ILE A 91 1.75 -18.16 -6.00
C ILE A 91 2.46 -19.49 -5.70
N LEU A 92 3.68 -19.44 -5.14
CA LEU A 92 4.42 -20.65 -4.76
C LEU A 92 3.65 -21.47 -3.72
N SER A 93 3.02 -20.78 -2.77
CA SER A 93 2.21 -21.46 -1.76
C SER A 93 1.01 -22.17 -2.35
N PHE A 94 0.30 -21.53 -3.28
CA PHE A 94 -0.76 -22.20 -4.03
C PHE A 94 -0.26 -23.41 -4.82
N TYR A 95 0.90 -23.30 -5.45
CA TYR A 95 1.54 -24.42 -6.13
C TYR A 95 1.79 -25.60 -5.18
N TYR A 96 2.40 -25.37 -4.02
CA TYR A 96 2.67 -26.43 -3.04
C TYR A 96 1.40 -27.01 -2.41
N SER A 97 0.34 -26.21 -2.25
CA SER A 97 -0.96 -26.71 -1.76
C SER A 97 -1.70 -27.57 -2.80
N ILE A 98 -1.61 -27.23 -4.09
CA ILE A 98 -2.38 -27.91 -5.16
C ILE A 98 -1.67 -29.16 -5.68
N VAL A 99 -0.34 -29.13 -5.76
CA VAL A 99 0.50 -30.24 -6.24
C VAL A 99 0.91 -31.06 -5.02
N PRO A 100 0.13 -32.10 -4.65
CA PRO A 100 0.40 -32.83 -3.43
C PRO A 100 1.70 -33.59 -3.62
N ASN A 101 2.49 -33.69 -2.55
CA ASN A 101 3.43 -34.79 -2.47
C ASN A 101 2.57 -36.05 -2.21
N ASN A 102 2.52 -36.99 -3.15
CA ASN A 102 1.61 -38.16 -3.10
C ASN A 102 1.92 -39.16 -1.97
N ASN A 103 2.78 -38.80 -1.04
CA ASN A 103 3.08 -39.53 0.16
C ASN A 103 2.79 -38.49 1.25
N VAL A 104 1.74 -38.57 2.05
CA VAL A 104 1.61 -39.55 3.13
C VAL A 104 0.14 -39.58 3.55
N LEU A 105 -0.51 -40.74 3.42
CA LEU A 105 -1.69 -41.08 4.24
C LEU A 105 -1.18 -41.13 5.68
N ARG A 106 -1.16 -39.97 6.35
CA ARG A 106 -0.57 -39.81 7.68
C ARG A 106 -1.70 -39.99 8.68
N GLU A 107 -1.54 -40.94 9.59
CA GLU A 107 -2.41 -41.06 10.76
C GLU A 107 -2.54 -39.70 11.45
N PHE A 108 -3.76 -39.35 11.85
CA PHE A 108 -4.08 -38.04 12.38
C PHE A 108 -3.28 -37.78 13.66
N ASN A 109 -2.22 -36.98 13.56
CA ASN A 109 -1.37 -36.61 14.69
C ASN A 109 -1.31 -35.09 14.80
N PHE A 110 -1.65 -34.54 15.97
CA PHE A 110 -1.86 -33.09 16.16
C PHE A 110 -0.62 -32.27 15.77
N ASP A 111 0.58 -32.77 16.09
CA ASP A 111 1.85 -32.14 15.72
C ASP A 111 2.06 -32.08 14.21
N SER A 112 1.64 -33.12 13.48
CA SER A 112 1.75 -33.17 12.02
C SER A 112 0.79 -32.19 11.34
N TYR A 113 -0.38 -31.97 11.92
CA TYR A 113 -1.36 -30.99 11.47
C TYR A 113 -0.85 -29.56 11.67
N LEU A 114 -0.24 -29.26 12.82
CA LEU A 114 0.34 -27.93 13.09
C LEU A 114 1.44 -27.57 12.09
N VAL A 115 2.32 -28.53 11.76
CA VAL A 115 3.39 -28.34 10.77
C VAL A 115 2.82 -28.07 9.37
N GLU A 116 1.71 -28.71 9.00
CA GLU A 116 1.02 -28.49 7.73
C GLU A 116 0.26 -27.16 7.70
N PHE A 117 -0.14 -26.63 8.86
CA PHE A 117 -0.86 -25.36 8.99
C PHE A 117 0.04 -24.12 8.94
N ILE A 118 1.30 -24.24 9.39
CA ILE A 118 2.28 -23.12 9.42
C ILE A 118 2.40 -22.36 8.08
N PRO A 119 2.52 -23.01 6.91
CA PRO A 119 2.61 -22.32 5.63
C PRO A 119 1.38 -21.46 5.33
N TYR A 120 0.18 -21.93 5.69
CA TYR A 120 -1.06 -21.17 5.48
C TYR A 120 -1.12 -19.92 6.37
N LEU A 121 -0.65 -20.01 7.61
CA LEU A 121 -0.54 -18.85 8.52
C LEU A 121 0.43 -17.79 7.97
N LEU A 122 1.59 -18.22 7.47
CA LEU A 122 2.58 -17.31 6.87
C LEU A 122 2.02 -16.60 5.61
N ASN A 123 1.23 -17.31 4.81
CA ASN A 123 0.56 -16.69 3.65
C ASN A 123 -0.51 -15.70 4.06
N LEU A 124 -1.33 -16.04 5.06
CA LEU A 124 -2.34 -15.13 5.58
C LEU A 124 -1.69 -13.84 6.11
N GLN A 125 -0.56 -13.98 6.82
CA GLN A 125 0.24 -12.85 7.28
C GLN A 125 0.72 -11.95 6.12
N ASN A 126 1.26 -12.54 5.05
CA ASN A 126 1.69 -11.80 3.85
C ASN A 126 0.53 -11.05 3.19
N VAL A 127 -0.65 -11.66 3.10
CA VAL A 127 -1.88 -11.02 2.59
C VAL A 127 -2.27 -9.84 3.46
N ILE A 128 -2.32 -10.02 4.78
CA ILE A 128 -2.67 -8.97 5.73
C ILE A 128 -1.70 -7.79 5.60
N TRP A 129 -0.39 -8.03 5.60
CA TRP A 129 0.62 -6.99 5.47
C TRP A 129 0.52 -6.20 4.17
N THR A 130 0.33 -6.92 3.05
CA THR A 130 0.12 -6.33 1.72
C THR A 130 -1.10 -5.41 1.73
N LEU A 131 -2.23 -5.89 2.25
CA LEU A 131 -3.47 -5.13 2.33
C LEU A 131 -3.34 -3.92 3.25
N SER A 132 -2.67 -4.04 4.41
CA SER A 132 -2.48 -2.94 5.35
C SER A 132 -1.77 -1.76 4.70
N ILE A 133 -0.72 -2.00 3.94
CA ILE A 133 0.01 -0.93 3.23
C ILE A 133 -0.87 -0.29 2.15
N ILE A 134 -1.56 -1.11 1.35
CA ILE A 134 -2.41 -0.59 0.26
C ILE A 134 -3.56 0.25 0.82
N ILE A 135 -4.21 -0.21 1.90
CA ILE A 135 -5.29 0.51 2.57
C ILE A 135 -4.77 1.84 3.15
N ALA A 136 -3.64 1.82 3.86
CA ALA A 136 -3.05 3.02 4.44
C ALA A 136 -2.70 4.06 3.34
N ALA A 137 -2.04 3.62 2.26
CA ALA A 137 -1.72 4.48 1.13
C ALA A 137 -2.97 5.08 0.47
N SER A 138 -4.01 4.27 0.29
CA SER A 138 -5.28 4.71 -0.29
C SER A 138 -5.99 5.74 0.57
N ARG A 139 -5.99 5.56 1.89
CA ARG A 139 -6.58 6.52 2.83
C ARG A 139 -5.84 7.86 2.80
N VAL A 140 -4.50 7.85 2.80
CA VAL A 140 -3.71 9.08 2.65
C VAL A 140 -4.11 9.83 1.39
N HIS A 141 -4.23 9.11 0.27
CA HIS A 141 -4.62 9.71 -0.99
C HIS A 141 -6.06 10.27 -0.95
N GLU A 142 -7.00 9.57 -0.35
CA GLU A 142 -8.36 10.04 -0.14
C GLU A 142 -8.40 11.33 0.71
N LYS A 143 -7.67 11.36 1.83
CA LYS A 143 -7.61 12.54 2.70
C LYS A 143 -6.97 13.74 2.00
N LYS A 144 -5.90 13.53 1.24
CA LYS A 144 -5.30 14.57 0.38
C LYS A 144 -6.32 15.10 -0.63
N ARG A 145 -7.06 14.21 -1.31
CA ARG A 145 -8.06 14.58 -2.33
C ARG A 145 -9.27 15.32 -1.75
N LYS A 146 -9.63 15.06 -0.49
CA LYS A 146 -10.74 15.74 0.20
C LYS A 146 -10.53 17.26 0.25
N MET A 147 -9.32 17.74 0.48
CA MET A 147 -8.99 19.17 0.44
C MET A 147 -9.34 19.82 -0.92
N ILE A 148 -9.08 19.10 -2.01
CA ILE A 148 -9.42 19.54 -3.38
C ILE A 148 -10.93 19.74 -3.53
N SER A 149 -11.69 18.77 -3.01
CA SER A 149 -13.15 18.84 -3.04
C SER A 149 -13.67 20.05 -2.29
N TYR A 150 -13.12 20.35 -1.10
CA TYR A 150 -13.53 21.51 -0.34
C TYR A 150 -13.21 22.83 -1.03
N LEU A 151 -12.04 22.94 -1.66
CA LEU A 151 -11.68 24.13 -2.45
C LEU A 151 -12.61 24.34 -3.64
N ARG A 152 -12.99 23.27 -4.34
CA ARG A 152 -13.94 23.33 -5.46
C ARG A 152 -15.35 23.77 -5.02
N LEU A 153 -15.73 23.54 -3.76
CA LEU A 153 -17.02 23.95 -3.19
C LEU A 153 -17.09 25.45 -2.85
N ILE A 154 -15.94 26.14 -2.74
CA ILE A 154 -15.93 27.58 -2.45
C ILE A 154 -16.49 28.36 -3.64
N LYS A 155 -17.54 29.16 -3.39
CA LYS A 155 -18.02 30.17 -4.35
C LYS A 155 -17.05 31.35 -4.42
N ILE A 156 -16.06 31.25 -5.30
CA ILE A 156 -15.00 32.26 -5.52
C ILE A 156 -15.56 33.66 -5.84
N SER A 157 -16.77 33.75 -6.38
CA SER A 157 -17.45 35.02 -6.69
C SER A 157 -17.76 35.87 -5.46
N ASN A 158 -17.97 35.24 -4.30
CA ASN A 158 -18.43 35.93 -3.09
C ASN A 158 -17.29 36.30 -2.14
N LEU A 159 -16.04 35.99 -2.53
CA LEU A 159 -14.85 36.27 -1.73
C LEU A 159 -14.29 37.67 -2.02
N SER A 160 -13.70 38.30 -1.01
CA SER A 160 -12.92 39.53 -1.19
C SER A 160 -11.74 39.31 -2.16
N ALA A 161 -11.31 40.37 -2.85
CA ALA A 161 -10.29 40.29 -3.91
C ALA A 161 -8.98 39.61 -3.45
N ASN A 162 -8.56 39.86 -2.21
CA ASN A 162 -7.36 39.26 -1.63
C ASN A 162 -7.54 37.75 -1.35
N LEU A 163 -8.69 37.35 -0.78
CA LEU A 163 -8.99 35.93 -0.53
C LEU A 163 -9.17 35.16 -1.84
N LYS A 164 -9.82 35.78 -2.83
CA LYS A 164 -9.96 35.24 -4.19
C LYS A 164 -8.61 34.91 -4.82
N THR A 165 -7.61 35.77 -4.61
CA THR A 165 -6.25 35.54 -5.10
C THR A 165 -5.56 34.38 -4.38
N GLN A 166 -5.69 34.29 -3.05
CA GLN A 166 -5.12 33.17 -2.29
C GLN A 166 -5.74 31.81 -2.63
N VAL A 167 -7.07 31.74 -2.76
CA VAL A 167 -7.76 30.51 -3.17
C VAL A 167 -7.32 30.08 -4.57
N LYS A 168 -7.14 31.02 -5.51
CA LYS A 168 -6.58 30.71 -6.84
C LYS A 168 -5.17 30.15 -6.77
N PHE A 169 -4.29 30.74 -5.96
CA PHE A 169 -2.94 30.20 -5.75
C PHE A 169 -2.98 28.79 -5.17
N PHE A 170 -3.86 28.55 -4.19
CA PHE A 170 -4.00 27.23 -3.58
C PHE A 170 -4.52 26.20 -4.60
N MET A 171 -5.54 26.54 -5.39
CA MET A 171 -6.04 25.66 -6.45
C MET A 171 -4.94 25.29 -7.47
N ASN A 172 -4.13 26.26 -7.91
CA ASN A 172 -3.05 26.01 -8.85
C ASN A 172 -1.92 25.16 -8.25
N GLN A 173 -1.67 25.29 -6.95
CA GLN A 173 -0.70 24.45 -6.28
C GLN A 173 -1.20 23.00 -6.15
N ILE A 174 -2.47 22.81 -5.78
CA ILE A 174 -3.01 21.47 -5.64
C ILE A 174 -3.12 20.76 -7.00
N SER A 175 -3.49 21.45 -8.09
CA SER A 175 -3.50 20.81 -9.40
C SER A 175 -2.13 20.24 -9.79
N ALA A 176 -1.04 20.91 -9.39
CA ALA A 176 0.32 20.39 -9.57
C ALA A 176 0.62 19.15 -8.70
N PHE A 177 -0.04 19.00 -7.55
CA PHE A 177 0.08 17.85 -6.65
C PHE A 177 -1.00 16.77 -6.87
N GLU A 178 -2.00 17.00 -7.71
CA GLU A 178 -3.10 16.04 -7.95
C GLU A 178 -2.57 14.75 -8.59
N SER A 179 -1.51 14.85 -9.40
CA SER A 179 -0.84 13.70 -10.04
C SER A 179 0.16 12.97 -9.14
N SER A 180 0.55 13.52 -7.97
CA SER A 180 1.47 12.85 -7.06
C SER A 180 0.75 11.82 -6.20
N GLU A 181 0.47 10.68 -6.82
CA GLU A 181 0.05 9.46 -6.12
C GLU A 181 1.27 8.73 -5.53
N LEU A 182 1.01 7.91 -4.51
CA LEU A 182 2.04 7.05 -3.96
C LEU A 182 2.31 5.91 -4.95
N THR A 183 3.56 5.79 -5.39
CA THR A 183 3.97 4.78 -6.38
C THR A 183 5.05 3.86 -5.84
N ALA A 184 5.02 2.60 -6.28
CA ALA A 184 6.12 1.66 -6.09
C ALA A 184 7.18 1.91 -7.17
N CYS A 185 8.14 2.80 -6.87
CA CYS A 185 9.23 3.16 -7.78
C CYS A 185 8.75 3.63 -9.18
N GLY A 186 7.58 4.27 -9.26
CA GLY A 186 6.98 4.72 -10.52
C GLY A 186 6.40 3.61 -11.41
N ILE A 187 6.42 2.33 -10.99
CA ILE A 187 5.89 1.22 -11.80
C ILE A 187 4.37 1.12 -11.70
N PHE A 188 3.84 1.16 -10.48
CA PHE A 188 2.39 1.14 -10.23
C PHE A 188 2.01 2.03 -9.05
N ASN A 189 0.77 2.51 -9.07
CA ASN A 189 0.20 3.29 -7.98
C ASN A 189 -0.27 2.35 -6.87
N ILE A 190 0.10 2.65 -5.63
CA ILE A 190 -0.33 1.88 -4.47
C ILE A 190 -1.65 2.46 -4.00
N ASN A 191 -2.73 1.94 -4.58
CA ASN A 191 -4.10 2.31 -4.25
C ASN A 191 -5.00 1.05 -4.24
N LEU A 192 -6.27 1.17 -3.88
CA LEU A 192 -7.19 0.03 -3.81
C LEU A 192 -7.35 -0.72 -5.14
N ASN A 193 -7.10 -0.09 -6.29
CA ASN A 193 -7.14 -0.78 -7.58
C ASN A 193 -6.04 -1.86 -7.67
N LEU A 194 -4.91 -1.66 -6.99
CA LEU A 194 -3.84 -2.66 -6.91
C LEU A 194 -4.33 -3.96 -6.26
N VAL A 195 -5.22 -3.89 -5.25
CA VAL A 195 -5.81 -5.09 -4.63
C VAL A 195 -6.57 -5.90 -5.67
N VAL A 196 -7.38 -5.23 -6.50
CA VAL A 196 -8.15 -5.88 -7.56
C VAL A 196 -7.22 -6.53 -8.57
N SER A 197 -6.15 -5.83 -8.98
CA SER A 197 -5.13 -6.39 -9.88
C SER A 197 -4.44 -7.62 -9.28
N ILE A 198 -4.04 -7.58 -8.00
CA ILE A 198 -3.44 -8.73 -7.31
C ILE A 198 -4.42 -9.90 -7.26
N LEU A 199 -5.69 -9.67 -6.92
CA LEU A 199 -6.70 -10.73 -6.86
C LEU A 199 -6.91 -11.39 -8.23
N ILE A 200 -7.02 -10.60 -9.29
CA ILE A 200 -7.14 -11.12 -10.66
C ILE A 200 -5.91 -11.98 -11.00
N LEU A 201 -4.70 -11.48 -10.74
CA LEU A 201 -3.46 -12.21 -10.99
C LEU A 201 -3.36 -13.50 -10.19
N LEU A 202 -3.78 -13.49 -8.91
CA LEU A 202 -3.80 -14.68 -8.07
C LEU A 202 -4.81 -15.72 -8.57
N VAL A 203 -6.03 -15.30 -8.93
CA VAL A 203 -7.06 -16.19 -9.49
C VAL A 203 -6.61 -16.78 -10.82
N THR A 204 -6.04 -15.96 -11.71
CA THR A 204 -5.50 -16.44 -12.98
C THR A 204 -4.35 -17.43 -12.73
N GLY A 205 -3.40 -17.10 -11.86
CA GLY A 205 -2.28 -17.98 -11.51
C GLY A 205 -2.75 -19.31 -10.90
N LEU A 206 -3.75 -19.27 -10.02
CA LEU A 206 -4.41 -20.46 -9.46
C LEU A 206 -5.01 -21.35 -10.55
N ILE A 207 -5.82 -20.78 -11.44
CA ILE A 207 -6.44 -21.51 -12.55
C ILE A 207 -5.36 -22.15 -13.42
N THR A 208 -4.30 -21.40 -13.76
CA THR A 208 -3.19 -21.92 -14.56
C THR A 208 -2.46 -23.07 -13.85
N ILE A 209 -2.19 -22.97 -12.55
CA ILE A 209 -1.56 -24.06 -11.77
C ILE A 209 -2.44 -25.31 -11.79
N ILE A 210 -3.75 -25.15 -11.60
CA ILE A 210 -4.70 -26.28 -11.62
C ILE A 210 -4.71 -26.93 -13.00
N GLN A 211 -4.81 -26.14 -14.08
CA GLN A 211 -4.81 -26.64 -15.46
C GLN A 211 -3.49 -27.32 -15.84
N MET A 212 -2.36 -26.81 -15.33
CA MET A 212 -1.04 -27.35 -15.63
C MET A 212 -0.58 -28.46 -14.68
N LYS A 213 -1.37 -28.85 -13.68
CA LYS A 213 -0.98 -29.81 -12.63
C LYS A 213 -0.37 -31.11 -13.17
N GLU A 214 -0.93 -31.61 -14.27
CA GLU A 214 -0.50 -32.86 -14.91
C GLU A 214 0.40 -32.64 -16.13
N HIS A 215 0.76 -31.39 -16.43
CA HIS A 215 1.58 -31.06 -17.58
C HIS A 215 3.00 -31.63 -17.40
N PRO A 216 3.61 -32.24 -18.45
CA PRO A 216 4.91 -32.90 -18.36
C PRO A 216 6.02 -32.02 -17.77
N VAL A 217 6.02 -30.72 -18.09
CA VAL A 217 6.98 -29.75 -17.57
C VAL A 217 6.89 -29.60 -16.05
N LEU A 218 5.67 -29.57 -15.50
CA LEU A 218 5.46 -29.41 -14.06
C LEU A 218 5.86 -30.68 -13.31
N LEU A 219 5.50 -31.84 -13.85
CA LEU A 219 5.91 -33.14 -13.33
C LEU A 219 7.44 -33.29 -13.33
N GLN A 220 8.10 -32.91 -14.44
CA GLN A 220 9.56 -32.91 -14.53
C GLN A 220 10.21 -31.96 -13.52
N SER A 221 9.65 -30.75 -13.33
CA SER A 221 10.15 -29.82 -12.31
C SER A 221 10.05 -30.38 -10.90
N LYS A 222 8.96 -31.10 -10.58
CA LYS A 222 8.76 -31.77 -9.30
C LYS A 222 9.81 -32.87 -9.08
N GLU A 223 10.07 -33.68 -10.08
CA GLU A 223 11.09 -34.73 -10.01
C GLU A 223 12.50 -34.16 -9.84
N ASN A 224 12.83 -33.11 -10.58
CA ASN A 224 14.13 -32.44 -10.46
C ASN A 224 14.31 -31.81 -9.07
N LEU A 225 13.28 -31.15 -8.54
CA LEU A 225 13.30 -30.59 -7.19
C LEU A 225 13.50 -31.68 -6.13
N LYS A 226 12.82 -32.82 -6.28
CA LYS A 226 12.99 -33.98 -5.39
C LYS A 226 14.42 -34.52 -5.42
N LYS A 227 15.01 -34.67 -6.62
CA LYS A 227 16.41 -35.10 -6.79
C LYS A 227 17.38 -34.12 -6.13
N PHE A 228 17.16 -32.82 -6.29
CA PHE A 228 17.98 -31.77 -5.67
C PHE A 228 17.93 -31.78 -4.13
N ILE A 229 16.74 -31.95 -3.54
CA ILE A 229 16.61 -32.05 -2.08
C ILE A 229 17.33 -33.32 -1.57
N GLN A 230 17.23 -34.43 -2.29
CA GLN A 230 17.93 -35.67 -1.96
C GLN A 230 19.45 -35.49 -2.02
N SER A 231 20.00 -34.83 -3.04
CA SER A 231 21.45 -34.61 -3.10
C SER A 231 21.97 -33.79 -1.91
N LEU A 232 21.25 -32.73 -1.51
CA LEU A 232 21.62 -31.91 -0.35
C LEU A 232 21.59 -32.67 0.98
N THR A 233 20.64 -33.61 1.15
CA THR A 233 20.55 -34.43 2.36
C THR A 233 21.62 -35.52 2.40
N THR A 234 21.97 -36.09 1.24
CA THR A 234 23.02 -37.11 1.14
C THR A 234 24.42 -36.52 1.35
N GLU A 235 24.68 -35.30 0.86
CA GLU A 235 25.92 -34.55 1.15
C GLU A 235 26.09 -34.23 2.65
N LYS A 236 24.99 -33.95 3.35
CA LYS A 236 25.03 -33.71 4.80
C LYS A 236 25.33 -34.97 5.61
N LEU A 237 24.96 -36.15 5.10
CA LEU A 237 25.19 -37.43 5.78
C LEU A 237 26.61 -37.98 5.55
N ASN A 238 27.23 -37.64 4.41
CA ASN A 238 28.61 -38.05 4.08
C ASN A 238 29.70 -37.14 4.70
N ASN A 239 29.31 -36.02 5.30
CA ASN A 239 30.22 -35.05 5.95
C ASN A 239 30.15 -35.10 7.49
N ILE A 240 29.56 -36.15 8.07
CA ILE A 240 29.57 -36.51 9.50
C ILE A 240 30.33 -37.83 9.64
#